data_AF-A0A968WUF4-F1
#
_entry.id   AF-A0A968WUF4-F1
#
_cell.length_a   1.000
_cell.length_b   1.000
_cell.length_c   1.000
_cell.angle_alpha   90.00
_cell.angle_beta   90.00
_cell.angle_gamma   90.00
#
_symmetry.space_group_name_H-M   'P 1'
#
loop_
_entity.id
_entity.type
_entity.pdbx_description
1 polymer ?
#
loop_
_entity_poly.entity_id
_entity_poly.type
_entity_poly.pdbx_seq_one_letter_code
_entity_poly.pdbx_strand_id
1 'polypeptide(L)'
;MKIKKDSFTASLPLFFLISSAALASAGTLFWKTSASPAASWNSSSWAIAAGGPYDQPYVANSDVVFEENGGTALTITGASARFASITANENVNFTATGTIGTNGTVASVTVADGKTLNFGSQSTSETAGTGFIKKGNGTWSLIVDPYNGGLTIESGTIAAGGINALGVGVLTIADNGLSGEIVIRSTNTGARDFTNKVNSINIQRDFTLGSTSSTNNGALTFNAPTSLGTAMRNLTVHSTTTLNGVISGSAGINKFGLGTLTLNASNTYTGHTIINQGTLRLSQPSLADTSALEIANGAILNLTHSSIDTVASLTLNGILQAPGVYNAANTSGSITGTGSILVGGSDPFATWLSAYPSLTGTDAAKNEDPDKDGMTNFQEFAFDGDPTSSATSGKIRTQVESIGTEQALVITTPVRGTGTPAFTGSPKSLTIDGIKYTIQGSNDLASFIQDVAEIPTSSLGMPPLSSAAWSYRSFRLNGAIPARGDKGFLRILIETP
;
A
#
# COMPACT_ATOMS: atom_id res chain seq x y z
N MET A 1 40.15 16.98 13.23
CA MET A 1 39.26 15.96 13.83
C MET A 1 38.07 16.65 14.50
N LYS A 2 36.97 16.78 13.76
CA LYS A 2 35.63 17.13 14.28
C LYS A 2 34.67 16.25 13.49
N ILE A 3 34.12 15.24 14.15
CA ILE A 3 33.17 14.31 13.54
C ILE A 3 31.81 15.03 13.53
N LYS A 4 31.30 15.32 12.32
CA LYS A 4 29.93 15.77 12.11
C LYS A 4 29.01 14.58 12.40
N LYS A 5 28.00 14.82 13.22
CA LYS A 5 26.91 13.88 13.49
C LYS A 5 26.01 13.87 12.26
N ASP A 6 26.19 12.89 11.39
CA ASP A 6 25.27 12.66 10.27
C ASP A 6 23.91 12.22 10.85
N SER A 7 22.90 13.03 10.55
CA SER A 7 21.50 12.77 10.86
C SER A 7 20.99 11.68 9.92
N PHE A 8 21.27 10.41 10.23
CA PHE A 8 20.48 9.32 9.69
C PHE A 8 19.12 9.33 10.38
N THR A 9 18.13 10.01 9.77
CA THR A 9 16.73 9.74 10.05
C THR A 9 16.37 8.43 9.36
N ALA A 10 16.84 7.31 9.91
CA ALA A 10 16.16 6.04 9.71
C ALA A 10 14.83 6.17 10.44
N SER A 11 13.75 6.33 9.67
CA SER A 11 12.40 6.06 10.15
C SER A 11 12.38 4.58 10.53
N LEU A 12 12.67 4.28 11.79
CA LEU A 12 12.28 3.00 12.37
C LEU A 12 10.75 2.94 12.21
N PRO A 13 10.20 1.86 11.63
CA PRO A 13 8.77 1.68 11.65
C PRO A 13 8.37 1.66 13.12
N LEU A 14 7.51 2.59 13.51
CA LEU A 14 6.85 2.58 14.79
C LEU A 14 5.99 1.30 14.80
N PHE A 15 6.57 0.19 15.24
CA PHE A 15 5.80 -0.98 15.62
C PHE A 15 4.85 -0.51 16.71
N PHE A 16 3.58 -0.31 16.35
CA PHE A 16 2.51 -0.31 17.32
C PHE A 16 2.45 -1.73 17.89
N LEU A 17 3.32 -2.00 18.87
CA LEU A 17 3.01 -2.98 19.90
C LEU A 17 1.78 -2.41 20.59
N ILE A 18 0.60 -2.87 20.15
CA ILE A 18 -0.64 -2.67 20.89
C ILE A 18 -0.45 -3.49 22.17
N SER A 19 0.15 -2.91 23.20
CA SER A 19 0.07 -3.44 24.55
C SER A 19 -1.35 -3.19 25.04
N SER A 20 -2.31 -3.97 24.54
CA SER A 20 -3.58 -4.10 25.24
C SER A 20 -3.27 -4.78 26.57
N ALA A 21 -3.47 -4.06 27.67
CA ALA A 21 -3.41 -4.65 29.00
C ALA A 21 -4.41 -5.82 29.06
N ALA A 22 -3.91 -7.05 28.94
CA ALA A 22 -4.70 -8.23 29.25
C ALA A 22 -5.03 -8.19 30.75
N LEU A 23 -6.27 -8.50 31.13
CA LEU A 23 -6.60 -8.66 32.54
C LEU A 23 -5.74 -9.82 33.10
N ALA A 24 -5.29 -9.70 34.36
CA ALA A 24 -4.65 -10.83 35.03
C ALA A 24 -5.64 -12.00 35.11
N SER A 25 -5.20 -13.16 34.61
CA SER A 25 -5.97 -14.42 34.65
C SER A 25 -6.34 -14.79 36.09
N ALA A 26 -7.52 -15.39 36.28
CA ALA A 26 -7.94 -15.98 37.55
C ALA A 26 -7.25 -17.32 37.85
N GLY A 27 -6.35 -17.77 36.98
CA GLY A 27 -5.67 -19.06 37.02
C GLY A 27 -6.00 -19.92 35.80
N THR A 28 -5.23 -20.97 35.57
CA THR A 28 -5.44 -21.90 34.45
C THR A 28 -6.37 -23.04 34.84
N LEU A 29 -7.36 -23.31 34.00
CA LEU A 29 -8.27 -24.44 34.13
C LEU A 29 -8.16 -25.35 32.90
N PHE A 30 -8.04 -26.65 33.17
CA PHE A 30 -7.92 -27.70 32.17
C PHE A 30 -9.24 -28.46 32.06
N TRP A 31 -9.71 -28.66 30.83
CA TRP A 31 -10.96 -29.38 30.57
C TRP A 31 -10.75 -30.90 30.55
N LYS A 32 -11.77 -31.66 31.01
CA LYS A 32 -11.73 -33.13 31.07
C LYS A 32 -11.62 -33.83 29.71
N THR A 33 -10.71 -34.79 29.61
CA THR A 33 -10.33 -35.50 28.38
C THR A 33 -10.90 -36.92 28.26
N SER A 34 -12.15 -37.23 28.65
CA SER A 34 -12.65 -38.60 28.39
C SER A 34 -14.14 -38.76 28.06
N ALA A 35 -14.36 -39.25 26.84
CA ALA A 35 -15.36 -40.24 26.43
C ALA A 35 -16.79 -40.13 27.01
N SER A 36 -17.48 -39.04 26.70
CA SER A 36 -18.94 -39.05 26.53
C SER A 36 -19.34 -37.89 25.63
N PRO A 37 -20.16 -38.07 24.58
CA PRO A 37 -20.31 -37.10 23.47
C PRO A 37 -21.01 -35.78 23.83
N ALA A 38 -21.25 -35.50 25.10
CA ALA A 38 -21.65 -34.19 25.59
C ALA A 38 -21.18 -34.02 27.03
N ALA A 39 -20.25 -33.09 27.27
CA ALA A 39 -19.87 -32.68 28.62
C ALA A 39 -20.43 -31.28 28.90
N SER A 40 -21.28 -31.18 29.92
CA SER A 40 -21.85 -29.90 30.36
C SER A 40 -20.81 -29.05 31.07
N TRP A 41 -20.73 -27.76 30.76
CA TRP A 41 -19.85 -26.79 31.44
C TRP A 41 -20.29 -26.58 32.91
N ASN A 42 -19.76 -27.39 33.83
CA ASN A 42 -20.19 -27.45 35.24
C ASN A 42 -19.02 -27.71 36.21
N SER A 43 -19.34 -27.91 37.50
CA SER A 43 -18.37 -28.15 38.59
C SER A 43 -17.63 -29.48 38.57
N SER A 44 -17.81 -30.30 37.54
CA SER A 44 -17.16 -31.60 37.38
C SER A 44 -16.53 -31.75 36.00
N SER A 45 -16.05 -30.63 35.45
CA SER A 45 -15.51 -30.56 34.09
C SER A 45 -14.13 -29.90 34.02
N TRP A 46 -13.62 -29.35 35.14
CA TRP A 46 -12.39 -28.58 35.18
C TRP A 46 -11.40 -29.11 36.20
N ALA A 47 -10.11 -28.93 35.93
CA ALA A 47 -9.00 -29.20 36.82
C ALA A 47 -8.04 -28.00 36.88
N ILE A 48 -7.31 -27.85 37.98
CA ILE A 48 -6.22 -26.85 38.11
C ILE A 48 -4.87 -27.36 37.60
N ALA A 49 -4.81 -28.62 37.15
CA ALA A 49 -3.64 -29.26 36.57
C ALA A 49 -4.03 -30.14 35.38
N ALA A 50 -3.11 -30.27 34.42
CA ALA A 50 -3.23 -31.17 33.27
C ALA A 50 -3.53 -32.61 33.73
N GLY A 51 -4.47 -33.28 33.06
CA GLY A 51 -4.85 -34.66 33.39
C GLY A 51 -5.74 -34.86 34.63
N GLY A 52 -6.11 -33.82 35.39
CA GLY A 52 -7.07 -33.89 36.49
C GLY A 52 -6.48 -33.72 37.91
N PRO A 53 -7.27 -33.96 38.98
CA PRO A 53 -8.67 -34.40 38.96
C PRO A 53 -9.63 -33.31 38.45
N TYR A 54 -10.69 -33.73 37.75
CA TYR A 54 -11.66 -32.83 37.11
C TYR A 54 -12.88 -32.55 38.00
N ASP A 55 -12.62 -31.98 39.17
CA ASP A 55 -13.59 -31.74 40.24
C ASP A 55 -13.75 -30.25 40.59
N GLN A 56 -13.25 -29.36 39.74
CA GLN A 56 -13.25 -27.92 39.97
C GLN A 56 -14.43 -27.23 39.28
N PRO A 57 -15.02 -26.19 39.89
CA PRO A 57 -15.92 -25.27 39.22
C PRO A 57 -15.19 -24.40 38.20
N TYR A 58 -15.91 -23.97 37.18
CA TYR A 58 -15.42 -22.92 36.31
C TYR A 58 -15.27 -21.62 37.09
N VAL A 59 -14.10 -21.00 37.00
CA VAL A 59 -13.83 -19.66 37.53
C VAL A 59 -13.82 -18.68 36.36
N ALA A 60 -14.63 -17.63 36.43
CA ALA A 60 -14.65 -16.61 35.40
C ALA A 60 -13.28 -15.93 35.28
N ASN A 61 -12.89 -15.62 34.05
CA ASN A 61 -11.62 -15.03 33.64
C ASN A 61 -10.41 -15.94 33.86
N SER A 62 -10.61 -17.24 33.97
CA SER A 62 -9.51 -18.21 33.88
C SER A 62 -8.96 -18.30 32.45
N ASP A 63 -7.71 -18.74 32.36
CA ASP A 63 -7.16 -19.31 31.13
C ASP A 63 -7.72 -20.71 30.95
N VAL A 64 -8.37 -20.96 29.82
CA VAL A 64 -9.03 -22.23 29.52
C VAL A 64 -8.15 -23.05 28.58
N VAL A 65 -7.84 -24.28 28.97
CA VAL A 65 -7.07 -25.22 28.15
C VAL A 65 -7.90 -26.47 27.86
N PHE A 66 -8.17 -26.72 26.58
CA PHE A 66 -8.67 -28.00 26.08
C PHE A 66 -7.48 -28.85 25.64
N GLU A 67 -7.21 -29.94 26.35
CA GLU A 67 -6.02 -30.77 26.16
C GLU A 67 -6.21 -31.82 25.05
N GLU A 68 -5.11 -32.35 24.50
CA GLU A 68 -5.19 -33.32 23.40
C GLU A 68 -5.73 -34.69 23.86
N ASN A 69 -6.80 -35.17 23.21
CA ASN A 69 -7.46 -36.43 23.57
C ASN A 69 -7.55 -37.48 22.42
N GLY A 70 -6.47 -37.68 21.67
CA GLY A 70 -6.27 -38.91 20.90
C GLY A 70 -7.32 -39.35 19.85
N GLY A 71 -8.37 -38.59 19.51
CA GLY A 71 -9.17 -38.91 18.32
C GLY A 71 -10.57 -38.29 18.11
N THR A 72 -11.33 -37.92 19.14
CA THR A 72 -12.72 -37.43 18.96
C THR A 72 -12.91 -35.97 19.34
N ALA A 73 -13.69 -35.21 18.55
CA ALA A 73 -14.00 -33.82 18.86
C ALA A 73 -14.80 -33.70 20.16
N LEU A 74 -14.35 -32.82 21.05
CA LEU A 74 -15.03 -32.48 22.28
C LEU A 74 -16.30 -31.67 21.97
N THR A 75 -17.46 -32.15 22.42
CA THR A 75 -18.73 -31.40 22.30
C THR A 75 -19.15 -30.83 23.65
N ILE A 76 -19.30 -29.52 23.71
CA ILE A 76 -19.62 -28.76 24.93
C ILE A 76 -21.05 -28.26 24.89
N THR A 77 -21.82 -28.55 25.95
CA THR A 77 -23.18 -28.05 26.17
C THR A 77 -23.23 -27.09 27.36
N GLY A 78 -24.02 -26.01 27.26
CA GLY A 78 -24.31 -25.08 28.37
C GLY A 78 -23.22 -24.08 28.76
N ALA A 79 -22.42 -23.57 27.81
CA ALA A 79 -21.28 -22.71 28.13
C ALA A 79 -21.58 -21.21 27.94
N SER A 80 -22.07 -20.55 28.99
CA SER A 80 -21.93 -19.10 29.13
C SER A 80 -20.74 -18.81 30.05
N ALA A 81 -19.68 -18.22 29.51
CA ALA A 81 -18.41 -18.07 30.21
C ALA A 81 -17.63 -16.83 29.76
N ARG A 82 -16.86 -16.25 30.69
CA ARG A 82 -15.93 -15.16 30.40
C ARG A 82 -14.52 -15.66 30.65
N PHE A 83 -13.61 -15.55 29.69
CA PHE A 83 -12.26 -16.11 29.77
C PHE A 83 -11.19 -15.04 29.61
N ALA A 84 -9.99 -15.29 30.16
CA ALA A 84 -8.81 -14.48 29.89
C ALA A 84 -8.10 -14.96 28.60
N SER A 85 -8.01 -16.28 28.42
CA SER A 85 -7.55 -16.90 27.19
C SER A 85 -8.22 -18.26 26.95
N ILE A 86 -8.20 -18.73 25.70
CA ILE A 86 -8.53 -20.10 25.32
C ILE A 86 -7.34 -20.70 24.58
N THR A 87 -6.96 -21.92 24.96
CA THR A 87 -6.04 -22.78 24.20
C THR A 87 -6.77 -24.07 23.85
N ALA A 88 -6.88 -24.36 22.56
CA ALA A 88 -7.48 -25.58 22.04
C ALA A 88 -6.41 -26.47 21.40
N ASN A 89 -5.98 -27.50 22.13
CA ASN A 89 -5.05 -28.53 21.65
C ASN A 89 -5.78 -29.75 21.04
N GLU A 90 -7.11 -29.69 20.98
CA GLU A 90 -7.98 -30.68 20.35
C GLU A 90 -9.09 -30.01 19.53
N ASN A 91 -9.88 -30.82 18.82
CA ASN A 91 -11.09 -30.32 18.16
C ASN A 91 -12.16 -30.05 19.21
N VAL A 92 -12.65 -28.81 19.29
CA VAL A 92 -13.67 -28.38 20.25
C VAL A 92 -14.87 -27.81 19.51
N ASN A 93 -16.06 -28.30 19.84
CA ASN A 93 -17.32 -27.90 19.22
C ASN A 93 -18.34 -27.51 20.29
N PHE A 94 -18.72 -26.24 20.31
CA PHE A 94 -19.81 -25.74 21.15
C PHE A 94 -21.14 -25.92 20.43
N THR A 95 -22.10 -26.61 21.04
CA THR A 95 -23.41 -26.90 20.41
C THR A 95 -24.59 -26.19 21.06
N ALA A 96 -24.45 -25.74 22.31
CA ALA A 96 -25.49 -24.97 23.00
C ALA A 96 -25.38 -23.47 22.70
N THR A 97 -26.51 -22.79 22.64
CA THR A 97 -26.59 -21.32 22.68
C THR A 97 -26.16 -20.81 24.05
N GLY A 98 -25.41 -19.72 24.09
CA GLY A 98 -24.86 -19.11 25.30
C GLY A 98 -24.04 -17.87 24.96
N THR A 99 -23.33 -17.32 25.95
CA THR A 99 -22.50 -16.12 25.76
C THR A 99 -21.06 -16.38 26.17
N ILE A 100 -20.15 -16.20 25.23
CA ILE A 100 -18.70 -16.32 25.41
C ILE A 100 -18.09 -14.90 25.42
N GLY A 101 -17.34 -14.52 26.45
CA GLY A 101 -16.87 -13.12 26.61
C GLY A 101 -15.46 -12.99 27.17
N THR A 102 -14.93 -11.76 27.20
CA THR A 102 -13.52 -11.47 27.59
C THR A 102 -13.40 -10.43 28.72
N ASN A 103 -14.48 -10.21 29.47
CA ASN A 103 -14.53 -9.35 30.65
C ASN A 103 -13.93 -7.94 30.53
N GLY A 104 -14.27 -7.21 29.47
CA GLY A 104 -13.79 -5.84 29.30
C GLY A 104 -12.34 -5.75 28.76
N THR A 105 -11.70 -6.87 28.39
CA THR A 105 -10.32 -6.89 27.85
C THR A 105 -10.18 -7.66 26.54
N VAL A 106 -8.99 -7.61 25.94
CA VAL A 106 -8.65 -8.40 24.75
C VAL A 106 -8.22 -9.80 25.20
N ALA A 107 -8.89 -10.85 24.71
CA ALA A 107 -8.53 -12.23 25.04
C ALA A 107 -7.77 -12.92 23.90
N SER A 108 -6.83 -13.78 24.25
CA SER A 108 -6.14 -14.62 23.26
C SER A 108 -6.88 -15.93 23.03
N VAL A 109 -6.94 -16.37 21.78
CA VAL A 109 -7.51 -17.64 21.35
C VAL A 109 -6.46 -18.37 20.53
N THR A 110 -5.85 -19.39 21.13
CA THR A 110 -4.82 -20.22 20.50
C THR A 110 -5.43 -21.53 20.07
N VAL A 111 -5.32 -21.88 18.79
CA VAL A 111 -5.78 -23.17 18.26
C VAL A 111 -4.60 -23.91 17.64
N ALA A 112 -4.31 -25.11 18.16
CA ALA A 112 -3.21 -25.93 17.71
C ALA A 112 -3.36 -26.34 16.23
N ASP A 113 -2.24 -26.67 15.60
CA ASP A 113 -2.21 -27.04 14.18
C ASP A 113 -3.11 -28.25 13.88
N GLY A 114 -3.81 -28.20 12.75
CA GLY A 114 -4.80 -29.21 12.36
C GLY A 114 -6.04 -29.31 13.25
N LYS A 115 -6.15 -28.53 14.34
CA LYS A 115 -7.32 -28.53 15.22
C LYS A 115 -8.31 -27.42 14.87
N THR A 116 -9.55 -27.61 15.29
CA THR A 116 -10.64 -26.64 15.13
C THR A 116 -11.26 -26.30 16.48
N LEU A 117 -11.35 -25.01 16.77
CA LEU A 117 -12.22 -24.47 17.81
C LEU A 117 -13.46 -23.90 17.13
N ASN A 118 -14.61 -24.53 17.28
CA ASN A 118 -15.87 -24.08 16.71
C ASN A 118 -16.79 -23.56 17.80
N PHE A 119 -17.03 -22.25 17.79
CA PHE A 119 -17.98 -21.62 18.72
C PHE A 119 -19.44 -21.92 18.38
N GLY A 120 -19.74 -22.54 17.22
CA GLY A 120 -21.11 -22.93 16.89
C GLY A 120 -22.08 -21.76 17.02
N SER A 121 -23.17 -21.96 17.75
CA SER A 121 -24.23 -20.95 17.96
C SER A 121 -24.03 -20.06 19.21
N GLN A 122 -22.79 -19.92 19.69
CA GLN A 122 -22.49 -19.02 20.80
C GLN A 122 -22.56 -17.56 20.37
N SER A 123 -23.09 -16.69 21.24
CA SER A 123 -22.98 -15.25 21.12
C SER A 123 -21.70 -14.76 21.81
N THR A 124 -21.19 -13.59 21.43
CA THR A 124 -20.10 -12.93 22.16
C THR A 124 -20.63 -11.83 23.09
N SER A 125 -20.06 -11.68 24.28
CA SER A 125 -20.51 -10.67 25.27
C SER A 125 -20.36 -9.22 24.77
N GLU A 126 -21.39 -8.39 24.96
CA GLU A 126 -21.50 -7.00 24.46
C GLU A 126 -20.73 -5.93 25.26
N THR A 127 -19.96 -6.30 26.29
CA THR A 127 -19.25 -5.27 27.10
C THR A 127 -18.23 -4.53 26.24
N ALA A 128 -18.43 -3.22 26.05
CA ALA A 128 -17.55 -2.35 25.27
C ALA A 128 -16.06 -2.49 25.69
N GLY A 129 -15.15 -2.50 24.71
CA GLY A 129 -13.69 -2.55 24.95
C GLY A 129 -13.01 -3.92 24.80
N THR A 130 -13.63 -4.90 24.14
CA THR A 130 -13.22 -6.32 24.18
C THR A 130 -13.02 -6.95 22.80
N GLY A 131 -11.76 -7.18 22.43
CA GLY A 131 -11.38 -7.83 21.18
C GLY A 131 -10.78 -9.22 21.37
N PHE A 132 -10.33 -9.82 20.28
CA PHE A 132 -9.64 -11.10 20.33
C PHE A 132 -8.30 -11.05 19.60
N ILE A 133 -7.36 -11.88 20.06
CA ILE A 133 -6.12 -12.18 19.35
C ILE A 133 -6.15 -13.67 18.99
N LYS A 134 -6.26 -13.98 17.69
CA LYS A 134 -6.17 -15.35 17.19
C LYS A 134 -4.70 -15.75 17.00
N LYS A 135 -4.32 -16.88 17.61
CA LYS A 135 -2.99 -17.50 17.54
C LYS A 135 -3.07 -18.98 17.17
N GLY A 136 -1.92 -19.57 16.83
CA GLY A 136 -1.77 -20.96 16.43
C GLY A 136 -2.31 -21.24 15.02
N ASN A 137 -1.80 -22.28 14.37
CA ASN A 137 -2.09 -22.57 12.96
C ASN A 137 -3.49 -23.14 12.71
N GLY A 138 -4.18 -23.59 13.77
CA GLY A 138 -5.51 -24.17 13.67
C GLY A 138 -6.61 -23.20 13.24
N THR A 139 -7.81 -23.76 13.06
CA THR A 139 -9.01 -23.03 12.64
C THR A 139 -9.83 -22.58 13.85
N TRP A 140 -10.18 -21.30 13.90
CA TRP A 140 -11.22 -20.80 14.78
C TRP A 140 -12.46 -20.45 13.96
N SER A 141 -13.56 -21.16 14.20
CA SER A 141 -14.83 -20.98 13.52
C SER A 141 -15.79 -20.17 14.38
N LEU A 142 -16.35 -19.11 13.80
CA LEU A 142 -17.13 -18.07 14.47
C LEU A 142 -18.44 -17.83 13.73
N ILE A 143 -19.59 -18.13 14.35
CA ILE A 143 -20.94 -17.81 13.83
C ILE A 143 -21.62 -16.75 14.72
N VAL A 144 -20.80 -16.01 15.49
CA VAL A 144 -21.20 -15.24 16.66
C VAL A 144 -21.96 -13.95 16.32
N ASP A 145 -22.72 -13.47 17.30
CA ASP A 145 -23.25 -12.10 17.38
C ASP A 145 -22.12 -11.05 17.38
N PRO A 146 -22.39 -9.77 17.04
CA PRO A 146 -21.34 -8.76 17.02
C PRO A 146 -20.74 -8.53 18.40
N TYR A 147 -19.40 -8.48 18.47
CA TYR A 147 -18.67 -7.97 19.62
C TYR A 147 -18.04 -6.61 19.27
N ASN A 148 -17.98 -5.75 20.27
CA ASN A 148 -17.63 -4.34 20.10
C ASN A 148 -16.12 -4.09 19.82
N GLY A 149 -15.23 -5.03 20.16
CA GLY A 149 -13.80 -4.89 19.92
C GLY A 149 -13.33 -5.36 18.54
N GLY A 150 -12.03 -5.20 18.30
CA GLY A 150 -11.35 -5.64 17.08
C GLY A 150 -10.91 -7.10 17.12
N LEU A 151 -10.37 -7.56 15.99
CA LEU A 151 -9.76 -8.88 15.86
C LEU A 151 -8.34 -8.71 15.34
N THR A 152 -7.37 -9.21 16.10
CA THR A 152 -5.99 -9.36 15.62
C THR A 152 -5.75 -10.82 15.27
N ILE A 153 -5.22 -11.10 14.09
CA ILE A 153 -4.85 -12.45 13.68
C ILE A 153 -3.34 -12.50 13.56
N GLU A 154 -2.70 -13.32 14.38
CA GLU A 154 -1.25 -13.54 14.35
C GLU A 154 -0.90 -14.81 13.55
N SER A 155 -1.81 -15.80 13.52
CA SER A 155 -1.62 -17.06 12.79
C SER A 155 -2.92 -17.88 12.66
N GLY A 156 -2.93 -18.76 11.65
CA GLY A 156 -3.96 -19.75 11.40
C GLY A 156 -5.18 -19.21 10.68
N THR A 157 -6.29 -19.94 10.81
CA THR A 157 -7.51 -19.65 10.05
C THR A 157 -8.61 -19.07 10.94
N ILE A 158 -9.24 -18.00 10.46
CA ILE A 158 -10.57 -17.57 10.88
C ILE A 158 -11.59 -18.09 9.86
N ALA A 159 -12.53 -18.91 10.31
CA ALA A 159 -13.65 -19.38 9.52
C ALA A 159 -14.92 -18.64 9.96
N ALA A 160 -15.33 -17.65 9.16
CA ALA A 160 -16.51 -16.84 9.41
C ALA A 160 -17.78 -17.59 9.00
N GLY A 161 -18.58 -17.99 9.98
CA GLY A 161 -19.92 -18.53 9.79
C GLY A 161 -21.02 -17.48 9.79
N GLY A 162 -20.80 -16.34 10.46
CA GLY A 162 -21.71 -15.20 10.49
C GLY A 162 -21.06 -13.92 9.99
N ILE A 163 -21.88 -12.91 9.66
CA ILE A 163 -21.40 -11.60 9.20
C ILE A 163 -20.73 -10.78 10.30
N ASN A 164 -20.87 -11.16 11.57
CA ASN A 164 -20.22 -10.45 12.68
C ASN A 164 -18.99 -11.18 13.23
N ALA A 165 -18.53 -12.23 12.54
CA ALA A 165 -17.43 -13.09 12.99
C ALA A 165 -16.10 -12.36 13.22
N LEU A 166 -15.94 -11.14 12.70
CA LEU A 166 -14.69 -10.36 12.80
C LEU A 166 -14.79 -9.22 13.83
N GLY A 167 -15.93 -9.08 14.51
CA GLY A 167 -16.20 -7.97 15.42
C GLY A 167 -16.44 -6.66 14.68
N VAL A 168 -16.45 -5.55 15.45
CA VAL A 168 -16.67 -4.21 14.89
C VAL A 168 -15.50 -3.25 15.02
N GLY A 169 -14.45 -3.63 15.76
CA GLY A 169 -13.24 -2.81 15.88
C GLY A 169 -12.32 -2.89 14.66
N VAL A 170 -11.02 -2.70 14.91
CA VAL A 170 -9.97 -2.86 13.90
C VAL A 170 -9.73 -4.34 13.63
N LEU A 171 -9.72 -4.76 12.37
CA LEU A 171 -9.17 -6.04 11.94
C LEU A 171 -7.68 -5.86 11.63
N THR A 172 -6.81 -6.55 12.37
CA THR A 172 -5.37 -6.50 12.16
C THR A 172 -4.85 -7.85 11.69
N ILE A 173 -4.25 -7.89 10.51
CA ILE A 173 -3.40 -8.99 10.06
C ILE A 173 -2.00 -8.67 10.57
N ALA A 174 -1.64 -9.21 11.73
CA ALA A 174 -0.48 -8.77 12.49
C ALA A 174 0.80 -9.47 12.05
N ASP A 175 1.88 -8.70 11.93
CA ASP A 175 3.22 -9.24 11.78
C ASP A 175 3.96 -9.16 13.11
N ASN A 176 4.08 -10.32 13.77
CA ASN A 176 4.81 -10.46 15.03
C ASN A 176 6.08 -11.30 14.85
N GLY A 177 6.59 -11.42 13.61
CA GLY A 177 7.76 -12.27 13.30
C GLY A 177 7.49 -13.77 13.41
N LEU A 178 6.22 -14.18 13.51
CA LEU A 178 5.81 -15.58 13.60
C LEU A 178 5.67 -16.21 12.21
N SER A 179 6.03 -17.49 12.10
CA SER A 179 5.74 -18.31 10.92
C SER A 179 4.31 -18.88 10.99
N GLY A 180 3.74 -19.24 9.84
CA GLY A 180 2.38 -19.77 9.71
C GLY A 180 1.56 -18.96 8.72
N GLU A 181 0.53 -19.53 8.11
CA GLU A 181 -0.36 -18.81 7.20
C GLU A 181 -1.44 -18.06 8.00
N ILE A 182 -1.92 -16.91 7.50
CA ILE A 182 -3.14 -16.27 8.00
C ILE A 182 -4.21 -16.43 6.93
N VAL A 183 -5.35 -17.02 7.30
CA VAL A 183 -6.47 -17.25 6.38
C VAL A 183 -7.76 -16.68 6.96
N ILE A 184 -8.52 -15.94 6.16
CA ILE A 184 -9.92 -15.59 6.46
C ILE A 184 -10.80 -16.22 5.38
N ARG A 185 -11.76 -17.05 5.77
CA ARG A 185 -12.66 -17.72 4.83
C ARG A 185 -14.08 -17.85 5.37
N SER A 186 -15.02 -18.16 4.50
CA SER A 186 -16.36 -18.58 4.90
C SER A 186 -16.34 -20.02 5.46
N THR A 187 -17.31 -20.35 6.32
CA THR A 187 -17.57 -21.74 6.76
C THR A 187 -18.46 -22.51 5.80
N ASN A 188 -19.00 -21.84 4.78
CA ASN A 188 -19.83 -22.48 3.75
C ASN A 188 -19.71 -21.75 2.40
N THR A 189 -20.50 -22.16 1.41
CA THR A 189 -20.56 -21.55 0.07
C THR A 189 -21.32 -20.22 0.06
N GLY A 190 -22.03 -19.88 1.13
CA GLY A 190 -22.75 -18.62 1.26
C GLY A 190 -21.80 -17.45 1.45
N ALA A 191 -22.15 -16.31 0.85
CA ALA A 191 -21.38 -15.08 0.99
C ALA A 191 -21.32 -14.59 2.44
N ARG A 192 -20.26 -13.85 2.78
CA ARG A 192 -20.07 -13.13 4.03
C ARG A 192 -19.86 -11.66 3.70
N ASP A 193 -20.85 -10.86 4.07
CA ASP A 193 -20.79 -9.41 3.91
C ASP A 193 -20.49 -8.74 5.26
N PHE A 194 -19.25 -8.26 5.39
CA PHE A 194 -18.76 -7.53 6.56
C PHE A 194 -18.94 -6.02 6.41
N THR A 195 -19.77 -5.56 5.47
CA THR A 195 -20.09 -4.13 5.31
C THR A 195 -20.67 -3.56 6.60
N ASN A 196 -20.14 -2.42 7.04
CA ASN A 196 -20.46 -1.77 8.32
C ASN A 196 -20.22 -2.63 9.56
N LYS A 197 -19.39 -3.68 9.44
CA LYS A 197 -18.99 -4.52 10.57
C LYS A 197 -17.65 -4.06 11.09
N VAL A 198 -16.57 -4.28 10.34
CA VAL A 198 -15.22 -3.88 10.75
C VAL A 198 -15.01 -2.37 10.50
N ASN A 199 -14.41 -1.65 11.45
CA ASN A 199 -14.15 -0.20 11.33
C ASN A 199 -12.97 0.14 10.40
N SER A 200 -11.88 -0.62 10.48
CA SER A 200 -10.70 -0.46 9.63
C SER A 200 -9.92 -1.78 9.54
N ILE A 201 -9.14 -1.94 8.48
CA ILE A 201 -8.27 -3.10 8.26
C ILE A 201 -6.82 -2.64 8.22
N ASN A 202 -5.97 -3.26 9.03
CA ASN A 202 -4.53 -3.03 9.04
C ASN A 202 -3.78 -4.30 8.62
N ILE A 203 -3.05 -4.24 7.50
CA ILE A 203 -2.36 -5.39 6.92
C ILE A 203 -0.85 -5.21 7.10
N GLN A 204 -0.27 -6.00 8.01
CA GLN A 204 1.15 -5.93 8.34
C GLN A 204 1.98 -7.01 7.65
N ARG A 205 1.34 -8.06 7.14
CA ARG A 205 1.98 -9.17 6.41
C ARG A 205 1.02 -9.88 5.45
N ASP A 206 1.58 -10.83 4.73
CA ASP A 206 0.89 -11.68 3.76
C ASP A 206 -0.24 -12.49 4.41
N PHE A 207 -1.30 -12.73 3.64
CA PHE A 207 -2.47 -13.48 4.08
C PHE A 207 -3.31 -14.00 2.90
N THR A 208 -4.22 -14.91 3.22
CA THR A 208 -5.11 -15.59 2.28
C THR A 208 -6.57 -15.27 2.57
N LEU A 209 -7.34 -15.02 1.51
CA LEU A 209 -8.78 -14.79 1.51
C LEU A 209 -9.49 -15.95 0.80
N GLY A 210 -10.41 -16.59 1.51
CA GLY A 210 -11.22 -17.69 0.99
C GLY A 210 -10.55 -19.05 1.11
N SER A 211 -11.10 -20.02 0.36
CA SER A 211 -10.63 -21.41 0.36
C SER A 211 -10.75 -22.01 -1.03
N THR A 212 -9.84 -22.93 -1.37
CA THR A 212 -9.93 -23.80 -2.56
C THR A 212 -10.97 -24.91 -2.41
N SER A 213 -11.49 -25.12 -1.20
CA SER A 213 -12.55 -26.09 -0.91
C SER A 213 -13.85 -25.73 -1.64
N SER A 214 -14.56 -26.74 -2.16
CA SER A 214 -15.89 -26.55 -2.75
C SER A 214 -16.98 -26.18 -1.74
N THR A 215 -16.71 -26.32 -0.43
CA THR A 215 -17.70 -26.05 0.62
C THR A 215 -17.43 -24.79 1.41
N ASN A 216 -16.18 -24.33 1.55
CA ASN A 216 -15.79 -23.20 2.41
C ASN A 216 -15.40 -21.93 1.64
N ASN A 217 -15.99 -21.72 0.48
CA ASN A 217 -15.53 -20.75 -0.52
C ASN A 217 -16.47 -19.57 -0.76
N GLY A 218 -17.45 -19.34 0.12
CA GLY A 218 -18.34 -18.20 0.00
C GLY A 218 -17.61 -16.86 -0.16
N ALA A 219 -18.16 -15.98 -0.99
CA ALA A 219 -17.57 -14.69 -1.29
C ALA A 219 -17.43 -13.82 -0.03
N LEU A 220 -16.40 -12.97 0.02
CA LEU A 220 -16.11 -12.08 1.15
C LEU A 220 -16.25 -10.62 0.70
N THR A 221 -16.99 -9.81 1.46
CA THR A 221 -17.13 -8.38 1.17
C THR A 221 -16.74 -7.55 2.39
N PHE A 222 -15.89 -6.54 2.18
CA PHE A 222 -15.45 -5.60 3.20
C PHE A 222 -15.68 -4.16 2.72
N ASN A 223 -16.08 -3.26 3.61
CA ASN A 223 -16.21 -1.82 3.32
C ASN A 223 -15.21 -0.93 4.06
N ALA A 224 -14.50 -1.50 5.04
CA ALA A 224 -13.57 -0.78 5.87
C ALA A 224 -12.37 -0.22 5.07
N PRO A 225 -11.89 1.01 5.37
CA PRO A 225 -10.62 1.50 4.84
C PRO A 225 -9.50 0.54 5.24
N THR A 226 -8.59 0.29 4.30
CA THR A 226 -7.54 -0.73 4.44
C THR A 226 -6.17 -0.08 4.30
N SER A 227 -5.28 -0.31 5.28
CA SER A 227 -3.87 0.11 5.22
C SER A 227 -2.98 -1.09 4.90
N LEU A 228 -2.13 -0.98 3.87
CA LEU A 228 -1.19 -2.02 3.47
C LEU A 228 0.17 -1.95 4.21
N GLY A 229 0.46 -0.85 4.90
CA GLY A 229 1.79 -0.62 5.47
C GLY A 229 2.83 -0.28 4.38
N THR A 230 4.07 -0.77 4.55
CA THR A 230 5.22 -0.35 3.72
C THR A 230 5.83 -1.47 2.85
N ALA A 231 5.72 -2.73 3.27
CA ALA A 231 6.26 -3.86 2.51
C ALA A 231 5.20 -4.44 1.56
N MET A 232 5.62 -4.89 0.38
CA MET A 232 4.73 -5.52 -0.60
C MET A 232 3.96 -6.70 0.04
N ARG A 233 2.67 -6.81 -0.30
CA ARG A 233 1.76 -7.80 0.30
C ARG A 233 1.42 -8.88 -0.70
N ASN A 234 1.82 -10.12 -0.39
CA ASN A 234 1.27 -11.28 -1.08
C ASN A 234 -0.14 -11.53 -0.54
N LEU A 235 -1.13 -11.24 -1.39
CA LEU A 235 -2.53 -11.42 -1.12
C LEU A 235 -3.06 -12.59 -1.96
N THR A 236 -3.21 -13.74 -1.33
CA THR A 236 -3.77 -14.92 -1.98
C THR A 236 -5.29 -14.89 -1.89
N VAL A 237 -5.98 -14.97 -3.01
CA VAL A 237 -7.45 -14.89 -3.07
C VAL A 237 -7.98 -16.13 -3.76
N HIS A 238 -8.63 -17.02 -3.00
CA HIS A 238 -9.27 -18.22 -3.51
C HIS A 238 -10.77 -18.02 -3.73
N SER A 239 -11.43 -17.26 -2.85
CA SER A 239 -12.84 -16.90 -2.98
C SER A 239 -12.98 -15.49 -3.52
N THR A 240 -14.01 -15.24 -4.33
CA THR A 240 -14.34 -13.87 -4.77
C THR A 240 -14.39 -12.93 -3.58
N THR A 241 -13.54 -11.90 -3.60
CA THR A 241 -13.43 -10.95 -2.50
C THR A 241 -13.58 -9.53 -3.02
N THR A 242 -14.39 -8.73 -2.34
CA THR A 242 -14.63 -7.31 -2.67
C THR A 242 -14.18 -6.42 -1.53
N LEU A 243 -13.31 -5.45 -1.84
CA LEU A 243 -12.88 -4.38 -0.94
C LEU A 243 -13.49 -3.07 -1.44
N ASN A 244 -14.47 -2.56 -0.69
CA ASN A 244 -15.18 -1.32 -0.99
C ASN A 244 -14.56 -0.09 -0.32
N GLY A 245 -13.72 -0.27 0.69
CA GLY A 245 -13.00 0.83 1.35
C GLY A 245 -11.75 1.25 0.59
N VAL A 246 -11.32 2.50 0.78
CA VAL A 246 -10.06 3.01 0.22
C VAL A 246 -8.88 2.19 0.76
N ILE A 247 -8.07 1.66 -0.15
CA ILE A 247 -6.79 1.03 0.18
C ILE A 247 -5.68 2.07 0.11
N SER A 248 -4.87 2.18 1.16
CA SER A 248 -3.79 3.17 1.28
C SER A 248 -2.48 2.55 1.81
N GLY A 249 -1.39 3.31 1.76
CA GLY A 249 -0.04 2.90 2.20
C GLY A 249 0.98 2.91 1.06
N SER A 250 2.26 2.75 1.37
CA SER A 250 3.32 2.70 0.35
C SER A 250 3.61 1.29 -0.16
N ALA A 251 3.10 0.27 0.52
CA ALA A 251 3.17 -1.11 0.09
C ALA A 251 2.44 -1.35 -1.24
N GLY A 252 2.98 -2.27 -2.03
CA GLY A 252 2.34 -2.81 -3.24
C GLY A 252 1.46 -4.03 -2.95
N ILE A 253 0.65 -4.40 -3.93
CA ILE A 253 -0.19 -5.61 -3.91
C ILE A 253 0.39 -6.64 -4.87
N ASN A 254 0.62 -7.84 -4.37
CA ASN A 254 0.95 -9.01 -5.17
C ASN A 254 -0.16 -10.05 -5.05
N LYS A 255 -1.01 -10.12 -6.07
CA LYS A 255 -2.25 -10.90 -6.09
C LYS A 255 -2.01 -12.33 -6.57
N PHE A 256 -2.26 -13.30 -5.69
CA PHE A 256 -2.26 -14.74 -5.98
C PHE A 256 -3.65 -15.35 -5.87
N GLY A 257 -3.75 -16.64 -6.19
CA GLY A 257 -4.99 -17.42 -6.15
C GLY A 257 -5.94 -17.11 -7.30
N LEU A 258 -6.72 -18.13 -7.70
CA LEU A 258 -7.59 -18.06 -8.88
C LEU A 258 -8.87 -17.20 -8.68
N GLY A 259 -9.16 -16.78 -7.45
CA GLY A 259 -10.32 -15.95 -7.14
C GLY A 259 -10.19 -14.52 -7.69
N THR A 260 -11.33 -13.85 -7.82
CA THR A 260 -11.39 -12.44 -8.19
C THR A 260 -11.24 -11.56 -6.95
N LEU A 261 -10.29 -10.63 -6.98
CA LEU A 261 -10.20 -9.51 -6.04
C LEU A 261 -10.79 -8.26 -6.70
N THR A 262 -11.85 -7.69 -6.14
CA THR A 262 -12.43 -6.42 -6.62
C THR A 262 -12.04 -5.27 -5.69
N LEU A 263 -11.47 -4.21 -6.25
CA LEU A 263 -11.22 -2.94 -5.57
C LEU A 263 -12.20 -1.89 -6.11
N ASN A 264 -13.16 -1.49 -5.27
CA ASN A 264 -14.27 -0.63 -5.70
C ASN A 264 -14.04 0.87 -5.46
N ALA A 265 -13.18 1.22 -4.51
CA ALA A 265 -12.87 2.62 -4.18
C ALA A 265 -11.77 3.21 -5.07
N SER A 266 -11.64 4.54 -5.04
CA SER A 266 -10.44 5.25 -5.50
C SER A 266 -9.31 5.01 -4.50
N ASN A 267 -8.52 3.96 -4.74
CA ASN A 267 -7.39 3.59 -3.88
C ASN A 267 -6.24 4.59 -4.02
N THR A 268 -5.43 4.71 -2.96
CA THR A 268 -4.34 5.68 -2.82
C THR A 268 -3.01 5.03 -2.42
N TYR A 269 -2.91 3.71 -2.49
CA TYR A 269 -1.63 3.04 -2.28
C TYR A 269 -0.67 3.35 -3.43
N THR A 270 0.61 3.51 -3.13
CA THR A 270 1.60 3.97 -4.11
C THR A 270 2.55 2.87 -4.60
N GLY A 271 2.50 1.69 -3.98
CA GLY A 271 3.34 0.57 -4.36
C GLY A 271 2.88 -0.14 -5.64
N HIS A 272 3.76 -0.99 -6.16
CA HIS A 272 3.52 -1.75 -7.40
C HIS A 272 2.36 -2.74 -7.29
N THR A 273 1.72 -3.02 -8.43
CA THR A 273 0.67 -4.03 -8.53
C THR A 273 1.13 -5.18 -9.41
N ILE A 274 1.19 -6.38 -8.84
CA ILE A 274 1.56 -7.61 -9.54
C ILE A 274 0.38 -8.56 -9.47
N ILE A 275 -0.09 -9.04 -10.62
CA ILE A 275 -1.18 -10.01 -10.71
C ILE A 275 -0.58 -11.33 -11.18
N ASN A 276 -0.28 -12.21 -10.22
CA ASN A 276 0.30 -13.52 -10.50
C ASN A 276 -0.76 -14.54 -10.93
N GLN A 277 -1.96 -14.49 -10.36
CA GLN A 277 -3.04 -15.45 -10.65
C GLN A 277 -4.44 -14.84 -10.48
N GLY A 278 -5.39 -15.41 -11.22
CA GLY A 278 -6.80 -15.04 -11.16
C GLY A 278 -7.05 -13.64 -11.71
N THR A 279 -8.04 -12.96 -11.15
CA THR A 279 -8.48 -11.64 -11.63
C THR A 279 -8.30 -10.57 -10.55
N LEU A 280 -7.68 -9.46 -10.90
CA LEU A 280 -7.83 -8.19 -10.19
C LEU A 280 -8.82 -7.33 -10.96
N ARG A 281 -9.93 -6.94 -10.33
CA ARG A 281 -10.92 -6.02 -10.89
C ARG A 281 -10.78 -4.65 -10.25
N LEU A 282 -10.59 -3.62 -11.07
CA LEU A 282 -10.55 -2.23 -10.65
C LEU A 282 -11.81 -1.53 -11.17
N SER A 283 -12.58 -0.95 -10.26
CA SER A 283 -13.78 -0.17 -10.61
C SER A 283 -13.49 1.32 -10.76
N GLN A 284 -12.27 1.77 -10.46
CA GLN A 284 -11.79 3.15 -10.59
C GLN A 284 -10.31 3.13 -11.02
N PRO A 285 -9.85 4.14 -11.79
CA PRO A 285 -8.42 4.31 -12.08
C PRO A 285 -7.72 4.68 -10.77
N SER A 286 -6.97 3.74 -10.21
CA SER A 286 -6.44 3.86 -8.84
C SER A 286 -5.08 3.20 -8.65
N LEU A 287 -4.40 2.88 -9.75
CA LEU A 287 -2.96 2.59 -9.73
C LEU A 287 -2.19 3.90 -9.62
N ALA A 288 -1.04 3.88 -8.96
CA ALA A 288 -0.21 5.08 -8.89
C ALA A 288 0.58 5.26 -10.19
N ASP A 289 0.63 6.49 -10.69
CA ASP A 289 1.33 6.84 -11.94
C ASP A 289 2.81 6.44 -11.94
N THR A 290 3.45 6.42 -10.76
CA THR A 290 4.86 6.03 -10.58
C THR A 290 5.05 4.53 -10.38
N SER A 291 3.97 3.74 -10.33
CA SER A 291 4.02 2.32 -10.02
C SER A 291 4.21 1.46 -11.27
N ALA A 292 4.88 0.31 -11.11
CA ALA A 292 4.87 -0.76 -12.09
C ALA A 292 3.60 -1.60 -11.96
N LEU A 293 3.06 -2.02 -13.11
CA LEU A 293 1.99 -3.00 -13.23
C LEU A 293 2.53 -4.25 -13.94
N GLU A 294 2.39 -5.41 -13.32
CA GLU A 294 2.73 -6.70 -13.92
C GLU A 294 1.52 -7.64 -13.94
N ILE A 295 1.26 -8.24 -15.10
CA ILE A 295 0.20 -9.23 -15.29
C ILE A 295 0.84 -10.50 -15.83
N ALA A 296 0.87 -11.55 -15.00
CA ALA A 296 1.44 -12.83 -15.35
C ALA A 296 0.56 -13.60 -16.37
N ASN A 297 1.14 -14.64 -16.98
CA ASN A 297 0.42 -15.47 -17.95
C ASN A 297 -0.82 -16.14 -17.34
N GLY A 298 -1.98 -15.93 -17.97
CA GLY A 298 -3.27 -16.42 -17.51
C GLY A 298 -3.92 -15.60 -16.39
N ALA A 299 -3.26 -14.55 -15.88
CA ALA A 299 -3.86 -13.58 -14.98
C ALA A 299 -4.59 -12.48 -15.75
N ILE A 300 -5.57 -11.85 -15.11
CA ILE A 300 -6.43 -10.83 -15.74
C ILE A 300 -6.49 -9.58 -14.87
N LEU A 301 -6.26 -8.42 -15.50
CA LEU A 301 -6.72 -7.13 -15.02
C LEU A 301 -8.07 -6.81 -15.67
N ASN A 302 -9.11 -6.64 -14.87
CA ASN A 302 -10.46 -6.30 -15.33
C ASN A 302 -10.78 -4.85 -14.96
N LEU A 303 -10.84 -3.96 -15.95
CA LEU A 303 -11.10 -2.53 -15.76
C LEU A 303 -12.57 -2.23 -16.05
N THR A 304 -13.39 -2.08 -15.01
CA THR A 304 -14.84 -1.83 -15.14
C THR A 304 -15.21 -0.35 -15.05
N HIS A 305 -14.27 0.54 -15.36
CA HIS A 305 -14.47 1.96 -15.57
C HIS A 305 -14.17 2.33 -17.03
N SER A 306 -14.60 3.51 -17.48
CA SER A 306 -14.34 3.99 -18.85
C SER A 306 -13.11 4.91 -18.96
N SER A 307 -12.50 5.27 -17.83
CA SER A 307 -11.31 6.14 -17.77
C SER A 307 -10.02 5.42 -18.15
N ILE A 308 -8.98 6.21 -18.43
CA ILE A 308 -7.60 5.75 -18.55
C ILE A 308 -6.93 5.85 -17.17
N ASP A 309 -6.27 4.78 -16.73
CA ASP A 309 -5.40 4.77 -15.55
C ASP A 309 -3.93 4.82 -15.99
N THR A 310 -3.02 5.33 -15.17
CA THR A 310 -1.61 5.56 -15.57
C THR A 310 -0.65 4.75 -14.71
N VAL A 311 0.39 4.21 -15.34
CA VAL A 311 1.48 3.48 -14.68
C VAL A 311 2.83 3.82 -15.29
N ALA A 312 3.92 3.65 -14.54
CA ALA A 312 5.27 3.91 -15.01
C ALA A 312 5.74 2.84 -16.00
N SER A 313 5.34 1.58 -15.77
CA SER A 313 5.66 0.45 -16.64
C SER A 313 4.56 -0.60 -16.61
N LEU A 314 4.45 -1.35 -17.71
CA LEU A 314 3.57 -2.49 -17.83
C LEU A 314 4.36 -3.70 -18.31
N THR A 315 4.25 -4.80 -17.59
CA THR A 315 4.78 -6.11 -18.01
C THR A 315 3.61 -7.06 -18.23
N LEU A 316 3.51 -7.62 -19.44
CA LEU A 316 2.51 -8.62 -19.79
C LEU A 316 3.22 -9.94 -20.06
N ASN A 317 2.88 -10.99 -19.30
CA ASN A 317 3.43 -12.34 -19.48
C ASN A 317 4.97 -12.37 -19.44
N GLY A 318 5.58 -11.56 -18.56
CA GLY A 318 7.03 -11.41 -18.44
C GLY A 318 7.69 -10.52 -19.51
N ILE A 319 6.92 -9.92 -20.41
CA ILE A 319 7.42 -9.02 -21.46
C ILE A 319 7.09 -7.57 -21.10
N LEU A 320 8.12 -6.75 -20.93
CA LEU A 320 7.99 -5.31 -20.75
C LEU A 320 7.38 -4.69 -22.01
N GLN A 321 6.32 -3.91 -21.81
CA GLN A 321 5.61 -3.22 -22.87
C GLN A 321 6.19 -1.82 -23.10
N ALA A 322 6.19 -1.35 -24.35
CA ALA A 322 6.59 0.01 -24.69
C ALA A 322 5.58 1.04 -24.16
N PRO A 323 5.93 2.33 -24.04
CA PRO A 323 4.96 3.39 -23.74
C PRO A 323 3.78 3.37 -24.72
N GLY A 324 2.57 3.59 -24.20
CA GLY A 324 1.35 3.52 -25.01
C GLY A 324 0.09 3.19 -24.21
N VAL A 325 -1.05 3.09 -24.90
CA VAL A 325 -2.35 2.77 -24.29
C VAL A 325 -2.68 1.29 -24.51
N TYR A 326 -2.93 0.58 -23.42
CA TYR A 326 -3.20 -0.86 -23.37
C TYR A 326 -4.61 -1.12 -22.82
N ASN A 327 -5.39 -1.94 -23.52
CA ASN A 327 -6.77 -2.25 -23.17
C ASN A 327 -7.18 -3.64 -23.68
N ALA A 328 -8.48 -3.95 -23.61
CA ALA A 328 -9.01 -5.23 -24.04
C ALA A 328 -8.76 -5.57 -25.52
N ALA A 329 -8.55 -4.56 -26.39
CA ALA A 329 -8.36 -4.77 -27.81
C ALA A 329 -6.92 -5.15 -28.21
N ASN A 330 -5.91 -4.83 -27.38
CA ASN A 330 -4.50 -4.96 -27.77
C ASN A 330 -3.61 -5.71 -26.75
N THR A 331 -4.20 -6.33 -25.72
CA THR A 331 -3.45 -7.09 -24.69
C THR A 331 -3.70 -8.60 -24.72
N SER A 332 -4.36 -9.11 -25.76
CA SER A 332 -4.64 -10.56 -25.91
C SER A 332 -5.33 -11.20 -24.68
N GLY A 333 -6.19 -10.43 -24.00
CA GLY A 333 -6.97 -10.90 -22.85
C GLY A 333 -6.34 -10.68 -21.46
N SER A 334 -5.09 -10.21 -21.38
CA SER A 334 -4.49 -9.84 -20.08
C SER A 334 -5.18 -8.64 -19.43
N ILE A 335 -5.67 -7.69 -20.24
CA ILE A 335 -6.58 -6.63 -19.79
C ILE A 335 -7.97 -6.90 -20.40
N THR A 336 -9.00 -6.73 -19.59
CA THR A 336 -10.42 -6.90 -19.98
C THR A 336 -11.26 -5.75 -19.44
N GLY A 337 -12.51 -5.62 -19.91
CA GLY A 337 -13.43 -4.55 -19.49
C GLY A 337 -13.38 -3.34 -20.43
N THR A 338 -13.86 -2.20 -19.93
CA THR A 338 -14.06 -0.95 -20.71
C THR A 338 -12.93 0.05 -20.55
N GLY A 339 -12.07 -0.12 -19.54
CA GLY A 339 -11.00 0.84 -19.21
C GLY A 339 -9.72 0.60 -20.00
N SER A 340 -8.74 1.48 -19.81
CA SER A 340 -7.42 1.38 -20.43
C SER A 340 -6.31 1.75 -19.44
N ILE A 341 -5.10 1.25 -19.67
CA ILE A 341 -3.86 1.63 -18.99
C ILE A 341 -2.99 2.44 -19.93
N LEU A 342 -2.54 3.61 -19.50
CA LEU A 342 -1.48 4.38 -20.14
C LEU A 342 -0.14 4.06 -19.47
N VAL A 343 0.78 3.53 -20.26
CA VAL A 343 2.14 3.19 -19.83
C VAL A 343 3.07 4.35 -20.12
N GLY A 344 3.76 4.82 -19.08
CA GLY A 344 4.67 5.95 -19.15
C GLY A 344 3.98 7.32 -19.09
N GLY A 345 2.77 7.40 -18.53
CA GLY A 345 2.01 8.62 -18.15
C GLY A 345 2.35 9.93 -18.86
N SER A 346 1.44 10.37 -19.75
CA SER A 346 1.53 11.48 -20.72
C SER A 346 2.93 12.08 -20.82
N ASP A 347 3.72 11.68 -21.84
CA ASP A 347 5.01 12.32 -22.16
C ASP A 347 4.81 13.83 -22.07
N PRO A 348 5.36 14.51 -21.04
CA PRO A 348 5.06 15.92 -20.82
C PRO A 348 5.45 16.76 -22.04
N PHE A 349 6.45 16.29 -22.79
CA PHE A 349 6.81 16.81 -24.11
C PHE A 349 5.70 16.62 -25.15
N ALA A 350 5.11 15.43 -25.28
CA ALA A 350 4.01 15.20 -26.22
C ALA A 350 2.76 16.02 -25.86
N THR A 351 2.47 16.19 -24.57
CA THR A 351 1.40 17.06 -24.10
C THR A 351 1.66 18.51 -24.49
N TRP A 352 2.88 19.01 -24.28
CA TRP A 352 3.28 20.35 -24.72
C TRP A 352 3.22 20.49 -26.25
N LEU A 353 3.74 19.51 -26.99
CA LEU A 353 3.77 19.53 -28.46
C LEU A 353 2.37 19.58 -29.07
N SER A 354 1.35 19.05 -28.38
CA SER A 354 -0.05 19.10 -28.84
C SER A 354 -0.61 20.52 -28.99
N ALA A 355 0.03 21.53 -28.37
CA ALA A 355 -0.30 22.94 -28.59
C ALA A 355 0.17 23.48 -29.96
N TYR A 356 1.02 22.73 -30.67
CA TYR A 356 1.63 23.11 -31.95
C TYR A 356 1.25 22.12 -33.06
N PRO A 357 -0.03 22.10 -33.48
CA PRO A 357 -0.54 21.10 -34.42
C PRO A 357 0.06 21.19 -35.83
N SER A 358 0.78 22.27 -36.16
CA SER A 358 1.51 22.41 -37.42
C SER A 358 2.77 21.54 -37.49
N LEU A 359 3.31 21.11 -36.35
CA LEU A 359 4.48 20.23 -36.29
C LEU A 359 4.02 18.78 -36.49
N THR A 360 4.43 18.19 -37.61
CA THR A 360 4.04 16.82 -37.99
C THR A 360 5.24 16.07 -38.58
N GLY A 361 5.16 14.74 -38.61
CA GLY A 361 6.23 13.93 -39.19
C GLY A 361 7.55 14.08 -38.42
N THR A 362 8.65 14.30 -39.15
CA THR A 362 9.99 14.48 -38.56
C THR A 362 10.06 15.71 -37.67
N ASP A 363 9.40 16.80 -38.06
CA ASP A 363 9.48 18.10 -37.38
C ASP A 363 8.89 18.07 -35.95
N ALA A 364 8.14 17.02 -35.61
CA ALA A 364 7.60 16.78 -34.27
C ALA A 364 8.61 16.10 -33.31
N ALA A 365 9.77 15.66 -33.79
CA ALA A 365 10.72 14.90 -32.98
C ALA A 365 11.54 15.80 -32.03
N LYS A 366 11.90 15.26 -30.85
CA LYS A 366 12.59 15.98 -29.76
C LYS A 366 13.90 16.67 -30.18
N ASN A 367 14.61 16.09 -31.15
CA ASN A 367 15.93 16.52 -31.60
C ASN A 367 15.90 17.42 -32.85
N GLU A 368 14.72 17.72 -33.38
CA GLU A 368 14.58 18.57 -34.55
C GLU A 368 14.39 20.03 -34.14
N ASP A 369 14.74 20.91 -35.06
CA ASP A 369 14.68 22.37 -34.96
C ASP A 369 13.89 22.89 -36.18
N PRO A 370 12.54 22.85 -36.11
CA PRO A 370 11.68 23.13 -37.25
C PRO A 370 11.75 24.58 -37.73
N ASP A 371 11.92 25.52 -36.80
CA ASP A 371 11.96 26.95 -37.05
C ASP A 371 13.38 27.50 -37.27
N LYS A 372 14.40 26.67 -37.09
CA LYS A 372 15.81 26.89 -37.42
C LYS A 372 16.45 27.99 -36.60
N ASP A 373 16.05 28.11 -35.34
CA ASP A 373 16.58 29.10 -34.41
C ASP A 373 17.81 28.57 -33.64
N GLY A 374 18.15 27.30 -33.81
CA GLY A 374 19.26 26.61 -33.15
C GLY A 374 18.86 25.89 -31.86
N MET A 375 17.58 25.90 -31.48
CA MET A 375 17.03 25.12 -30.39
C MET A 375 16.20 23.96 -30.92
N THR A 376 16.44 22.78 -30.36
CA THR A 376 15.59 21.63 -30.64
C THR A 376 14.27 21.74 -29.87
N ASN A 377 13.22 21.08 -30.37
CA ASN A 377 11.93 20.98 -29.69
C ASN A 377 12.07 20.58 -28.20
N PHE A 378 13.02 19.70 -27.86
CA PHE A 378 13.28 19.31 -26.47
C PHE A 378 13.78 20.47 -25.60
N GLN A 379 14.62 21.34 -26.17
CA GLN A 379 15.14 22.51 -25.47
C GLN A 379 14.07 23.58 -25.29
N GLU A 380 13.18 23.73 -26.27
CA GLU A 380 12.05 24.64 -26.16
C GLU A 380 11.01 24.16 -25.15
N PHE A 381 10.72 22.86 -25.13
CA PHE A 381 9.93 22.25 -24.07
C PHE A 381 10.53 22.53 -22.67
N ALA A 382 11.85 22.43 -22.53
CA ALA A 382 12.55 22.69 -21.29
C ALA A 382 12.44 24.16 -20.83
N PHE A 383 12.49 25.09 -21.78
CA PHE A 383 12.62 26.53 -21.53
C PHE A 383 11.40 27.35 -21.94
N ASP A 384 10.24 26.70 -22.06
CA ASP A 384 8.96 27.34 -22.37
C ASP A 384 9.01 28.18 -23.67
N GLY A 385 9.64 27.61 -24.71
CA GLY A 385 9.81 28.17 -26.06
C GLY A 385 8.62 27.92 -27.00
N ASP A 386 8.77 28.32 -28.28
CA ASP A 386 7.76 28.17 -29.33
C ASP A 386 8.40 27.56 -30.59
N PRO A 387 8.24 26.23 -30.82
CA PRO A 387 8.91 25.47 -31.87
C PRO A 387 8.48 25.79 -33.30
N THR A 388 7.65 26.81 -33.45
CA THR A 388 7.14 27.27 -34.75
C THR A 388 7.62 28.68 -35.08
N SER A 389 8.41 29.31 -34.22
CA SER A 389 8.75 30.72 -34.32
C SER A 389 10.16 31.03 -33.84
N SER A 390 11.03 31.34 -34.81
CA SER A 390 12.40 31.80 -34.60
C SER A 390 12.55 33.16 -33.90
N ALA A 391 11.44 33.76 -33.45
CA ALA A 391 11.41 35.05 -32.75
C ALA A 391 11.72 34.92 -31.25
N THR A 392 11.65 33.71 -30.67
CA THR A 392 11.84 33.50 -29.23
C THR A 392 12.71 32.27 -28.94
N SER A 393 14.03 32.47 -28.85
CA SER A 393 15.02 31.41 -28.58
C SER A 393 15.10 31.02 -27.10
N GLY A 394 13.95 30.62 -26.51
CA GLY A 394 13.81 30.27 -25.10
C GLY A 394 13.81 31.49 -24.17
N LYS A 395 13.08 31.38 -23.05
CA LYS A 395 12.90 32.50 -22.10
C LYS A 395 14.06 32.61 -21.12
N ILE A 396 15.31 32.58 -21.61
CA ILE A 396 16.53 32.61 -20.79
C ILE A 396 17.15 34.01 -20.81
N ARG A 397 17.58 34.49 -19.64
CA ARG A 397 18.34 35.75 -19.54
C ARG A 397 19.63 35.56 -18.76
N THR A 398 20.71 36.14 -19.26
CA THR A 398 21.95 36.33 -18.52
C THR A 398 22.25 37.81 -18.33
N GLN A 399 22.41 38.26 -17.08
CA GLN A 399 22.71 39.66 -16.79
C GLN A 399 23.55 39.80 -15.52
N VAL A 400 24.30 40.89 -15.40
CA VAL A 400 24.93 41.29 -14.14
C VAL A 400 23.87 41.98 -13.26
N GLU A 401 23.66 41.44 -12.07
CA GLU A 401 22.66 41.93 -11.12
C GLU A 401 23.28 42.21 -9.74
N SER A 402 22.71 43.20 -9.05
CA SER A 402 23.04 43.51 -7.66
C SER A 402 22.35 42.50 -6.73
N ILE A 403 23.13 41.69 -6.02
CA ILE A 403 22.64 40.75 -5.01
C ILE A 403 23.21 41.17 -3.67
N GLY A 404 22.40 41.84 -2.86
CA GLY A 404 22.89 42.54 -1.67
C GLY A 404 23.86 43.66 -2.08
N THR A 405 25.13 43.57 -1.67
CA THR A 405 26.18 44.55 -2.00
C THR A 405 27.10 44.09 -3.15
N GLU A 406 26.89 42.88 -3.69
CA GLU A 406 27.75 42.30 -4.73
C GLU A 406 27.13 42.44 -6.12
N GLN A 407 27.97 42.65 -7.14
CA GLN A 407 27.59 42.43 -8.52
C GLN A 407 27.91 40.98 -8.90
N ALA A 408 26.92 40.25 -9.40
CA ALA A 408 27.08 38.86 -9.82
C ALA A 408 26.50 38.65 -11.22
N LEU A 409 27.14 37.78 -12.00
CA LEU A 409 26.54 37.27 -13.23
C LEU A 409 25.44 36.27 -12.84
N VAL A 410 24.21 36.56 -13.26
CA VAL A 410 23.02 35.76 -13.00
C VAL A 410 22.49 35.18 -14.30
N ILE A 411 22.11 33.91 -14.27
CA ILE A 411 21.30 33.27 -15.30
C ILE A 411 19.91 32.97 -14.73
N THR A 412 18.87 33.45 -15.40
CA THR A 412 17.47 33.18 -15.08
C THR A 412 16.84 32.38 -16.21
N THR A 413 16.19 31.26 -15.87
CA THR A 413 15.64 30.32 -16.84
C THR A 413 14.33 29.69 -16.33
N PRO A 414 13.39 29.34 -17.22
CA PRO A 414 12.25 28.50 -16.86
C PRO A 414 12.73 27.09 -16.50
N VAL A 415 12.08 26.50 -15.50
CA VAL A 415 12.27 25.12 -15.10
C VAL A 415 10.91 24.47 -14.97
N ARG A 416 10.75 23.27 -15.56
CA ARG A 416 9.53 22.46 -15.46
C ARG A 416 9.20 22.11 -14.01
N GLY A 417 7.91 22.05 -13.70
CA GLY A 417 7.39 21.49 -12.45
C GLY A 417 6.64 22.46 -11.55
N THR A 418 5.70 21.91 -10.78
CA THR A 418 4.95 22.61 -9.73
C THR A 418 5.65 22.46 -8.37
N GLY A 419 5.70 23.52 -7.55
CA GLY A 419 6.14 23.42 -6.14
C GLY A 419 7.63 23.63 -5.86
N THR A 420 8.37 24.33 -6.75
CA THR A 420 9.78 24.74 -6.54
C THR A 420 10.72 23.63 -6.04
N PRO A 421 10.82 22.48 -6.75
CA PRO A 421 11.75 21.41 -6.37
C PRO A 421 13.20 21.93 -6.35
N ALA A 422 13.97 21.44 -5.37
CA ALA A 422 15.31 21.94 -5.08
C ALA A 422 16.37 21.41 -6.07
N PHE A 423 17.23 22.29 -6.56
CA PHE A 423 18.46 21.87 -7.25
C PHE A 423 19.48 21.37 -6.22
N THR A 424 20.08 20.20 -6.49
CA THR A 424 21.03 19.55 -5.58
C THR A 424 22.39 19.32 -6.24
N GLY A 425 23.43 19.02 -5.44
CA GLY A 425 24.77 18.73 -5.94
C GLY A 425 25.63 19.96 -6.31
N SER A 426 26.84 19.67 -6.79
CA SER A 426 27.75 20.59 -7.49
C SER A 426 28.37 19.84 -8.68
N PRO A 427 28.05 20.19 -9.94
CA PRO A 427 27.16 21.27 -10.37
C PRO A 427 25.69 21.04 -9.94
N LYS A 428 24.93 22.13 -9.85
CA LYS A 428 23.52 22.11 -9.41
C LYS A 428 22.65 21.39 -10.45
N SER A 429 21.95 20.34 -10.04
CA SER A 429 21.12 19.55 -10.96
C SER A 429 19.71 19.26 -10.41
N LEU A 430 18.77 19.11 -11.32
CA LEU A 430 17.38 18.73 -11.07
C LEU A 430 16.84 17.89 -12.24
N THR A 431 16.21 16.76 -11.94
CA THR A 431 15.48 15.96 -12.94
C THR A 431 13.99 16.06 -12.72
N ILE A 432 13.24 16.47 -13.75
CA ILE A 432 11.78 16.65 -13.70
C ILE A 432 11.19 16.59 -15.12
N ASP A 433 9.99 16.01 -15.26
CA ASP A 433 9.27 15.89 -16.54
C ASP A 433 10.08 15.31 -17.71
N GLY A 434 10.99 14.38 -17.42
CA GLY A 434 11.87 13.77 -18.43
C GLY A 434 13.03 14.67 -18.88
N ILE A 435 13.34 15.73 -18.13
CA ILE A 435 14.45 16.67 -18.37
C ILE A 435 15.38 16.65 -17.16
N LYS A 436 16.69 16.51 -17.39
CA LYS A 436 17.72 16.77 -16.40
C LYS A 436 18.36 18.13 -16.69
N TYR A 437 18.10 19.10 -15.82
CA TYR A 437 18.76 20.40 -15.81
C TYR A 437 20.06 20.30 -15.02
N THR A 438 21.16 20.82 -15.56
CA THR A 438 22.44 20.98 -14.86
C THR A 438 22.99 22.38 -15.07
N ILE A 439 23.15 23.13 -13.98
CA ILE A 439 23.67 24.49 -13.98
C ILE A 439 25.15 24.46 -13.62
N GLN A 440 25.99 24.99 -14.50
CA GLN A 440 27.44 24.91 -14.35
C GLN A 440 28.09 26.28 -14.48
N GLY A 441 29.13 26.52 -13.68
CA GLY A 441 29.96 27.71 -13.74
C GLY A 441 31.36 27.42 -14.29
N SER A 442 31.99 28.41 -14.93
CA SER A 442 33.37 28.35 -15.42
C SER A 442 34.05 29.71 -15.25
N ASN A 443 35.39 29.72 -15.14
CA ASN A 443 36.20 30.95 -15.17
C ASN A 443 37.00 31.10 -16.48
N ASP A 444 37.02 30.08 -17.33
CA ASP A 444 37.94 29.98 -18.48
C ASP A 444 37.28 29.47 -19.78
N LEU A 445 35.98 29.12 -19.76
CA LEU A 445 35.22 28.42 -20.81
C LEU A 445 35.70 27.00 -21.12
N ALA A 446 36.82 26.55 -20.57
CA ALA A 446 37.37 25.22 -20.81
C ALA A 446 36.81 24.20 -19.79
N SER A 447 36.65 24.60 -18.53
CA SER A 447 36.19 23.74 -17.45
C SER A 447 34.99 24.32 -16.70
N PHE A 448 33.90 23.56 -16.65
CA PHE A 448 32.62 23.96 -16.04
C PHE A 448 32.42 23.34 -14.66
N ILE A 449 33.40 23.57 -13.78
CA ILE A 449 33.49 22.98 -12.42
C ILE A 449 33.27 23.99 -11.30
N GLN A 450 33.01 25.25 -11.62
CA GLN A 450 32.82 26.27 -10.59
C GLN A 450 31.46 26.10 -9.92
N ASP A 451 31.43 26.28 -8.60
CA ASP A 451 30.20 26.18 -7.82
C ASP A 451 29.19 27.26 -8.24
N VAL A 452 27.92 26.86 -8.27
CA VAL A 452 26.77 27.71 -8.58
C VAL A 452 25.82 27.72 -7.40
N ALA A 453 25.31 28.91 -7.05
CA ALA A 453 24.23 29.06 -6.09
C ALA A 453 22.92 29.39 -6.79
N GLU A 454 21.85 28.75 -6.32
CA GLU A 454 20.50 29.23 -6.61
C GLU A 454 20.18 30.44 -5.70
N ILE A 455 19.53 31.45 -6.27
CA ILE A 455 19.17 32.70 -5.59
C ILE A 455 17.66 32.97 -5.74
N PRO A 456 17.07 33.87 -4.95
CA PRO A 456 15.69 34.31 -5.18
C PRO A 456 15.49 34.76 -6.63
N THR A 457 14.37 34.34 -7.23
CA THR A 457 14.10 34.56 -8.65
C THR A 457 14.06 36.04 -9.00
N SER A 458 14.85 36.43 -10.00
CA SER A 458 14.85 37.76 -10.61
C SER A 458 14.00 37.77 -11.88
N SER A 459 12.69 37.99 -11.74
CA SER A 459 11.75 38.00 -12.86
C SER A 459 11.68 39.34 -13.61
N LEU A 460 12.43 40.35 -13.18
CA LEU A 460 12.37 41.71 -13.74
C LEU A 460 12.75 41.71 -15.22
N GLY A 461 11.79 41.95 -16.12
CA GLY A 461 12.06 41.96 -17.57
C GLY A 461 12.09 40.56 -18.22
N MET A 462 11.69 39.51 -17.51
CA MET A 462 11.44 38.21 -18.13
C MET A 462 10.06 38.20 -18.80
N PRO A 463 9.90 37.56 -19.99
CA PRO A 463 8.59 37.40 -20.62
C PRO A 463 7.64 36.53 -19.78
N PRO A 464 6.32 36.60 -19.96
CA PRO A 464 5.39 35.72 -19.26
C PRO A 464 5.60 34.25 -19.65
N LEU A 465 5.43 33.35 -18.68
CA LEU A 465 5.42 31.90 -18.95
C LEU A 465 4.09 31.49 -19.58
N SER A 466 4.11 30.48 -20.45
CA SER A 466 2.92 30.03 -21.19
C SER A 466 1.86 29.39 -20.29
N SER A 467 2.29 28.81 -19.16
CA SER A 467 1.41 28.18 -18.17
C SER A 467 2.09 28.05 -16.80
N ALA A 468 1.35 27.51 -15.82
CA ALA A 468 1.86 27.19 -14.50
C ALA A 468 2.76 25.91 -14.46
N ALA A 469 2.98 25.25 -15.61
CA ALA A 469 3.88 24.08 -15.68
C ALA A 469 5.37 24.45 -15.63
N TRP A 470 5.70 25.74 -15.75
CA TRP A 470 7.06 26.27 -15.59
C TRP A 470 7.12 27.30 -14.46
N SER A 471 8.31 27.46 -13.90
CA SER A 471 8.64 28.57 -12.99
C SER A 471 10.02 29.12 -13.30
N TYR A 472 10.22 30.43 -13.15
CA TYR A 472 11.54 31.04 -13.30
C TYR A 472 12.43 30.73 -12.10
N ARG A 473 13.67 30.32 -12.38
CA ARG A 473 14.72 30.04 -11.41
C ARG A 473 15.97 30.84 -11.77
N SER A 474 16.64 31.40 -10.76
CA SER A 474 17.82 32.25 -10.95
C SER A 474 19.03 31.63 -10.27
N PHE A 475 20.17 31.66 -10.95
CA PHE A 475 21.42 31.09 -10.48
C PHE A 475 22.56 32.07 -10.70
N ARG A 476 23.55 32.05 -9.80
CA ARG A 476 24.78 32.84 -9.91
C ARG A 476 26.01 31.97 -9.77
N LEU A 477 27.11 32.42 -10.37
CA LEU A 477 28.44 31.91 -10.04
C LEU A 477 28.78 32.28 -8.60
N ASN A 478 29.36 31.36 -7.82
CA ASN A 478 29.79 31.68 -6.46
C ASN A 478 31.03 32.58 -6.46
N GLY A 479 30.94 33.75 -5.81
CA GLY A 479 31.99 34.76 -5.70
C GLY A 479 31.61 36.10 -6.33
N ALA A 480 32.20 37.21 -5.85
CA ALA A 480 32.07 38.51 -6.51
C ALA A 480 32.78 38.48 -7.87
N ILE A 481 32.24 39.16 -8.89
CA ILE A 481 32.99 39.37 -10.14
C ILE A 481 34.28 40.12 -9.75
N PRO A 482 35.47 39.53 -9.92
CA PRO A 482 36.70 40.20 -9.50
C PRO A 482 36.94 41.46 -10.34
N ALA A 483 37.57 42.46 -9.73
CA ALA A 483 37.85 43.73 -10.39
C ALA A 483 38.53 43.53 -11.76
N ARG A 484 37.94 44.12 -12.81
CA ARG A 484 38.44 44.31 -14.19
C ARG A 484 39.61 43.37 -14.59
N GLY A 485 39.31 42.12 -14.97
CA GLY A 485 40.30 41.20 -15.54
C GLY A 485 39.90 39.72 -15.53
N ASP A 486 39.10 39.31 -14.54
CA ASP A 486 38.64 37.92 -14.41
C ASP A 486 37.35 37.68 -15.17
N LYS A 487 37.21 36.49 -15.76
CA LYS A 487 36.05 36.08 -16.56
C LYS A 487 35.25 35.05 -15.77
N GLY A 488 33.93 35.19 -15.76
CA GLY A 488 32.99 34.23 -15.17
C GLY A 488 31.93 33.87 -16.19
N PHE A 489 31.59 32.59 -16.27
CA PHE A 489 30.65 32.04 -17.24
C PHE A 489 29.66 31.13 -16.53
N LEU A 490 28.41 31.16 -16.98
CA LEU A 490 27.36 30.24 -16.56
C LEU A 490 26.77 29.58 -17.80
N ARG A 491 26.42 28.30 -17.68
CA ARG A 491 25.60 27.61 -18.68
C ARG A 491 24.58 26.71 -18.01
N ILE A 492 23.53 26.43 -18.77
CA ILE A 492 22.54 25.40 -18.46
C ILE A 492 22.75 24.30 -19.47
N LEU A 493 22.93 23.08 -18.98
CA LEU A 493 22.85 21.86 -19.77
C LEU A 493 21.49 21.21 -19.52
N ILE A 494 20.85 20.74 -20.57
CA ILE A 494 19.63 19.95 -20.49
C ILE A 494 19.83 18.65 -21.24
N GLU A 495 19.50 17.55 -20.55
CA GLU A 495 19.73 16.18 -21.03
C GLU A 495 18.45 15.35 -20.80
N THR A 496 18.29 14.29 -21.59
CA THR A 496 17.39 13.20 -21.22
C THR A 496 18.02 12.41 -20.05
N PRO A 497 17.27 12.11 -18.97
CA PRO A 497 17.79 11.45 -17.76
C PRO A 497 18.46 10.09 -17.97
#